data_AF-A0A350J2L1-F1
#
_entry.id   AF-A0A350J2L1-F1
#
_cell.length_a   1.000
_cell.length_b   1.000
_cell.length_c   1.000
_cell.angle_alpha   90.00
_cell.angle_beta   90.00
_cell.angle_gamma   90.00
#
_symmetry.space_group_name_H-M   'P 1'
#
loop_
_entity.id
_entity.type
_entity.pdbx_description
1 polymer ?
#
loop_
_entity_poly.entity_id
_entity_poly.type
_entity_poly.pdbx_seq_one_letter_code
_entity_poly.pdbx_strand_id
1 'polypeptide(L)'
;MNKSSSNKNSSNQSSQRLTHWPSVLLVVLPSLAVIALYFFVYLPLTVNQTATQRANDLAHAKVVALNSNLKQLANHLDGLAQLPEVHQAIQTDDKAALQQLAEQLALGFSDISRLALFPLGELGVASLGSYKAQVHNNIEKDLLRRAMTDGLATAGEGLLVDTYLINGQQVLSLARPVHIDDRNRGAILLTLKAQWLASQFIGSTETDDHSAVMALVYQIDAKTPLLLAATSALPSLSDAVVGKASLAANPKINVNYYVFKQATAFGVESILLLVVLLSAMILSLAALLFLFRSMRAQAGAANKLAVHTQHQPSLNNAPQEESIKRADASKASRWVNPQVPAGMEVEGDEAGLELSPIPMHIFRAYDIRGDADAELDDETVESIGLAIGTTAIRAGQRHLVVGRDGRLSSERIYHALNKGLLASGCDVIGIGLVATPMVYFACEWLETRAGVMVTGSHNGPAVNGLKVVLNGQSLAEQQIKALHALIVSNDFEQGEGVLSEQDIADAYIDRIAEDVVVASSIKVVLDCCNGAASEVAPKLFNALGCEVVPLFAEVDGSFPNHAPDPSASGSLDALINEVKLQQADLGLAFDGDADRMVAV
;
A
#
# COMPACT_ATOMS: atom_id res chain seq x y z
N MET A 1 101.07 -26.72 -71.94
CA MET A 1 99.77 -26.00 -71.90
C MET A 1 98.69 -26.95 -71.39
N ASN A 2 97.69 -26.42 -70.68
CA ASN A 2 96.57 -27.07 -69.96
C ASN A 2 96.92 -27.70 -68.61
N LYS A 3 96.41 -27.16 -67.49
CA LYS A 3 95.04 -27.24 -66.90
C LYS A 3 94.76 -28.61 -66.28
N SER A 4 94.48 -28.64 -64.98
CA SER A 4 93.17 -29.05 -64.43
C SER A 4 93.25 -29.54 -62.98
N SER A 5 92.28 -29.07 -62.19
CA SER A 5 91.56 -29.73 -61.08
C SER A 5 92.30 -30.13 -59.80
N SER A 6 91.98 -29.43 -58.71
CA SER A 6 91.69 -30.05 -57.40
C SER A 6 91.19 -29.02 -56.36
N ASN A 7 89.87 -29.09 -56.11
CA ASN A 7 89.25 -29.28 -54.78
C ASN A 7 89.00 -28.10 -53.79
N LYS A 8 87.84 -28.26 -53.12
CA LYS A 8 87.31 -27.71 -51.85
C LYS A 8 86.49 -26.41 -51.92
N ASN A 9 85.16 -26.50 -51.82
CA ASN A 9 84.32 -26.64 -50.60
C ASN A 9 84.15 -25.33 -49.82
N SER A 10 82.94 -24.77 -49.82
CA SER A 10 82.06 -24.67 -48.64
C SER A 10 80.95 -23.63 -48.84
N SER A 11 79.84 -23.83 -48.13
CA SER A 11 78.70 -22.93 -47.90
C SER A 11 77.59 -22.89 -48.97
N ASN A 12 76.58 -23.75 -48.81
CA ASN A 12 75.20 -23.31 -48.55
C ASN A 12 74.25 -24.51 -48.47
N GLN A 13 74.18 -25.12 -47.30
CA GLN A 13 73.11 -26.02 -46.90
C GLN A 13 72.64 -25.60 -45.50
N SER A 14 71.90 -24.50 -45.38
CA SER A 14 71.22 -24.15 -44.12
C SER A 14 70.20 -22.99 -44.22
N SER A 15 69.36 -22.91 -45.27
CA SER A 15 68.37 -21.82 -45.33
C SER A 15 67.03 -22.13 -45.99
N GLN A 16 66.50 -23.36 -45.87
CA GLN A 16 65.16 -23.69 -46.40
C GLN A 16 64.19 -24.34 -45.39
N ARG A 17 64.28 -24.04 -44.09
CA ARG A 17 63.34 -24.61 -43.09
C ARG A 17 62.52 -23.63 -42.26
N LEU A 18 62.51 -22.33 -42.56
CA LEU A 18 61.85 -21.33 -41.68
C LEU A 18 60.96 -20.30 -42.41
N THR A 19 60.38 -20.62 -43.57
CA THR A 19 59.55 -19.65 -44.34
C THR A 19 58.04 -19.85 -44.24
N HIS A 20 57.52 -20.88 -43.55
CA HIS A 20 56.07 -21.13 -43.44
C HIS A 20 55.46 -20.86 -42.06
N TRP A 21 56.29 -20.63 -41.03
CA TRP A 21 55.82 -20.34 -39.66
C TRP A 21 54.92 -19.10 -39.54
N PRO A 22 55.17 -17.99 -40.25
CA PRO A 22 54.29 -16.82 -40.20
C PRO A 22 52.89 -17.13 -40.76
N SER A 23 52.81 -17.96 -41.80
CA SER A 23 51.56 -18.37 -42.46
C SER A 23 50.72 -19.28 -41.57
N VAL A 24 51.37 -20.19 -40.84
CA VAL A 24 50.71 -21.11 -39.90
C VAL A 24 50.19 -20.36 -38.68
N LEU A 25 50.97 -19.43 -38.12
CA LEU A 25 50.55 -18.61 -36.97
C LEU A 25 49.35 -17.71 -37.31
N LEU A 26 49.29 -17.20 -38.55
CA LEU A 26 48.16 -16.39 -39.06
C LEU A 26 46.82 -17.15 -39.11
N VAL A 27 46.83 -18.48 -39.13
CA VAL A 27 45.61 -19.32 -39.20
C VAL A 27 45.31 -20.00 -37.86
N VAL A 28 46.35 -20.46 -37.15
CA VAL A 28 46.20 -21.18 -35.89
C VAL A 28 45.71 -20.27 -34.77
N LEU A 29 46.24 -19.04 -34.67
CA LEU A 29 45.85 -18.11 -33.59
C LEU A 29 44.38 -17.67 -33.68
N PRO A 30 43.83 -17.27 -34.85
CA PRO A 30 42.40 -17.02 -34.98
C PRO A 30 41.54 -18.25 -34.72
N SER A 31 41.98 -19.44 -35.14
CA SER A 31 41.22 -20.68 -34.92
C SER A 31 41.12 -21.01 -33.42
N LEU A 32 42.22 -20.86 -32.67
CA LEU A 32 42.23 -21.00 -31.22
C LEU A 32 41.38 -19.93 -30.53
N ALA A 33 41.38 -18.69 -31.03
CA ALA A 33 40.52 -17.62 -30.51
C ALA A 33 39.03 -17.92 -30.72
N VAL A 34 38.64 -18.49 -31.87
CA VAL A 34 37.25 -18.92 -32.13
C VAL A 34 36.83 -20.08 -31.21
N ILE A 35 37.70 -21.08 -31.04
CA ILE A 35 37.46 -22.19 -30.10
C ILE A 35 37.32 -21.65 -28.67
N ALA A 36 38.21 -20.73 -28.28
CA ALA A 36 38.13 -20.07 -26.98
C ALA A 36 36.82 -19.29 -26.83
N LEU A 37 36.40 -18.48 -27.81
CA LEU A 37 35.13 -17.76 -27.76
C LEU A 37 33.92 -18.71 -27.68
N TYR A 38 33.97 -19.85 -28.36
CA TYR A 38 32.95 -20.89 -28.26
C TYR A 38 32.85 -21.47 -26.85
N PHE A 39 33.96 -21.90 -26.24
CA PHE A 39 33.96 -22.54 -24.92
C PHE A 39 33.84 -21.56 -23.74
N PHE A 40 34.35 -20.33 -23.87
CA PHE A 40 34.36 -19.33 -22.78
C PHE A 40 33.16 -18.40 -22.80
N VAL A 41 32.54 -18.17 -23.97
CA VAL A 41 31.43 -17.21 -24.10
C VAL A 41 30.17 -17.92 -24.54
N TYR A 42 30.19 -18.58 -25.71
CA TYR A 42 28.97 -19.13 -26.31
C TYR A 42 28.37 -20.31 -25.53
N LEU A 43 29.19 -21.30 -25.16
CA LEU A 43 28.73 -22.51 -24.45
C LEU A 43 28.16 -22.19 -23.05
N PRO A 44 28.81 -21.39 -22.19
CA PRO A 44 28.25 -21.03 -20.89
C PRO A 44 26.97 -20.21 -21.00
N LEU A 45 26.89 -19.30 -21.98
CA LEU A 45 25.67 -18.52 -22.25
C LEU A 45 24.50 -19.43 -22.62
N THR A 46 24.71 -20.35 -23.58
CA THR A 46 23.66 -21.27 -24.05
C THR A 46 23.21 -22.26 -22.98
N VAL A 47 24.14 -22.80 -22.17
CA VAL A 47 23.80 -23.68 -21.05
C VAL A 47 22.97 -22.94 -19.99
N ASN A 48 23.38 -21.73 -19.59
CA ASN A 48 22.64 -20.93 -18.60
C ASN A 48 21.25 -20.50 -19.13
N GLN A 49 21.13 -20.13 -20.41
CA GLN A 49 19.85 -19.82 -21.03
C GLN A 49 18.92 -21.04 -21.06
N THR A 50 19.45 -22.21 -21.42
CA THR A 50 18.67 -23.46 -21.45
C THR A 50 18.22 -23.86 -20.05
N ALA A 51 19.09 -23.75 -19.04
CA ALA A 51 18.74 -24.02 -17.64
C ALA A 51 17.67 -23.05 -17.13
N THR A 52 17.78 -21.75 -17.47
CA THR A 52 16.77 -20.73 -17.14
C THR A 52 15.41 -21.04 -17.77
N GLN A 53 15.39 -21.44 -19.05
CA GLN A 53 14.15 -21.79 -19.74
C GLN A 53 13.49 -23.02 -19.12
N ARG A 54 14.26 -24.07 -18.83
CA ARG A 54 13.72 -25.28 -18.17
C ARG A 54 13.16 -24.99 -16.79
N ALA A 55 13.87 -24.21 -15.98
CA ALA A 55 13.40 -23.79 -14.66
C ALA A 55 12.10 -23.00 -14.75
N ASN A 56 11.99 -22.10 -15.75
CA ASN A 56 10.77 -21.38 -16.04
C ASN A 56 9.61 -22.32 -16.42
N ASP A 57 9.84 -23.26 -17.33
CA ASP A 57 8.81 -24.20 -17.80
C ASP A 57 8.33 -25.10 -16.65
N LEU A 58 9.25 -25.58 -15.80
CA LEU A 58 8.91 -26.39 -14.63
C LEU A 58 8.17 -25.57 -13.56
N ALA A 59 8.53 -24.30 -13.33
CA ALA A 59 7.80 -23.42 -12.42
C ALA A 59 6.36 -23.19 -12.90
N HIS A 60 6.17 -22.99 -14.21
CA HIS A 60 4.84 -22.90 -14.81
C HIS A 60 4.05 -24.22 -14.67
N ALA A 61 4.70 -25.37 -14.89
CA ALA A 61 4.06 -26.67 -14.69
C ALA A 61 3.61 -26.87 -13.23
N LYS A 62 4.41 -26.44 -12.25
CA LYS A 62 4.04 -26.46 -10.82
C LYS A 62 2.83 -25.57 -10.53
N VAL A 63 2.79 -24.36 -11.09
CA VAL A 63 1.63 -23.46 -10.97
C VAL A 63 0.37 -24.08 -11.57
N VAL A 64 0.48 -24.69 -12.74
CA VAL A 64 -0.65 -25.38 -13.40
C VAL A 64 -1.17 -26.53 -12.53
N ALA A 65 -0.27 -27.33 -11.95
CA ALA A 65 -0.63 -28.42 -11.04
C ALA A 65 -1.32 -27.89 -9.76
N LEU A 66 -0.76 -26.85 -9.13
CA LEU A 66 -1.36 -26.21 -7.95
C LEU A 66 -2.76 -25.68 -8.25
N ASN A 67 -2.94 -25.01 -9.39
CA ASN A 67 -4.24 -24.50 -9.81
C ASN A 67 -5.25 -25.63 -10.06
N SER A 68 -4.80 -26.76 -10.63
CA SER A 68 -5.63 -27.96 -10.81
C SER A 68 -6.09 -28.54 -9.47
N ASN A 69 -5.18 -28.69 -8.50
CA ASN A 69 -5.50 -29.24 -7.19
C ASN A 69 -6.43 -28.32 -6.39
N LEU A 70 -6.21 -27.00 -6.45
CA LEU A 70 -7.13 -26.04 -5.84
C LEU A 70 -8.51 -26.05 -6.51
N LYS A 71 -8.57 -26.23 -7.82
CA LYS A 71 -9.84 -26.38 -8.54
C LYS A 71 -10.57 -27.67 -8.13
N GLN A 72 -9.86 -28.77 -7.94
CA GLN A 72 -10.44 -30.01 -7.40
C GLN A 72 -11.00 -29.80 -5.99
N LEU A 73 -10.26 -29.10 -5.13
CA LEU A 73 -10.71 -28.74 -3.78
C LEU A 73 -11.98 -27.87 -3.82
N ALA A 74 -12.01 -26.86 -4.69
CA ALA A 74 -13.19 -26.01 -4.89
C ALA A 74 -14.40 -26.81 -5.38
N ASN A 75 -14.22 -27.72 -6.35
CA ASN A 75 -15.29 -28.59 -6.83
C ASN A 75 -15.80 -29.53 -5.72
N HIS A 76 -14.90 -29.99 -4.83
CA HIS A 76 -15.31 -30.79 -3.68
C HIS A 76 -16.19 -29.99 -2.71
N LEU A 77 -15.82 -28.74 -2.42
CA LEU A 77 -16.64 -27.83 -1.62
C LEU A 77 -17.98 -27.51 -2.29
N ASP A 78 -18.02 -27.36 -3.61
CA ASP A 78 -19.29 -27.22 -4.35
C ASP A 78 -20.18 -28.44 -4.20
N GLY A 79 -19.60 -29.64 -4.18
CA GLY A 79 -20.33 -30.87 -3.88
C GLY A 79 -20.91 -30.88 -2.45
N LEU A 80 -20.14 -30.41 -1.46
CA LEU A 80 -20.64 -30.26 -0.08
C LEU A 80 -21.74 -29.21 0.01
N ALA A 81 -21.61 -28.10 -0.71
CA ALA A 81 -22.59 -27.02 -0.75
C ALA A 81 -23.97 -27.47 -1.25
N GLN A 82 -24.04 -28.54 -2.06
CA GLN A 82 -25.28 -29.10 -2.60
C GLN A 82 -25.94 -30.15 -1.68
N LEU A 83 -25.33 -30.50 -0.56
CA LEU A 83 -25.88 -31.52 0.35
C LEU A 83 -27.19 -31.02 0.98
N PRO A 84 -28.26 -31.86 1.02
CA PRO A 84 -29.53 -31.48 1.64
C PRO A 84 -29.39 -31.04 3.11
N GLU A 85 -28.46 -31.66 3.84
CA GLU A 85 -28.15 -31.35 5.24
C GLU A 85 -27.57 -29.93 5.39
N VAL A 86 -26.73 -29.50 4.45
CA VAL A 86 -26.16 -28.15 4.42
C VAL A 86 -27.25 -27.12 4.09
N HIS A 87 -28.11 -27.43 3.11
CA HIS A 87 -29.25 -26.56 2.78
C HIS A 87 -30.19 -26.39 3.98
N GLN A 88 -30.53 -27.50 4.65
CA GLN A 88 -31.41 -27.47 5.81
C GLN A 88 -30.79 -26.66 6.95
N ALA A 89 -29.51 -26.89 7.27
CA ALA A 89 -28.81 -26.16 8.33
C ALA A 89 -28.80 -24.65 8.07
N ILE A 90 -28.50 -24.24 6.83
CA ILE A 90 -28.52 -22.82 6.41
C ILE A 90 -29.92 -22.21 6.48
N GLN A 91 -30.96 -22.93 6.04
CA GLN A 91 -32.33 -22.45 6.11
C GLN A 91 -32.85 -22.30 7.54
N THR A 92 -32.43 -23.18 8.45
CA THR A 92 -32.85 -23.13 9.86
C THR A 92 -32.15 -22.03 10.65
N ASP A 93 -31.01 -21.53 10.17
CA ASP A 93 -30.19 -20.51 10.84
C ASP A 93 -29.85 -20.87 12.32
N ASP A 94 -29.73 -22.17 12.61
CA ASP A 94 -29.37 -22.68 13.92
C ASP A 94 -27.85 -22.81 14.03
N LYS A 95 -27.24 -21.93 14.82
CA LYS A 95 -25.80 -21.90 15.07
C LYS A 95 -25.22 -23.23 15.54
N ALA A 96 -25.90 -23.93 16.43
CA ALA A 96 -25.38 -25.16 17.00
C ALA A 96 -25.38 -26.27 15.94
N ALA A 97 -26.46 -26.36 15.15
CA ALA A 97 -26.56 -27.30 14.04
C ALA A 97 -25.54 -27.01 12.93
N LEU A 98 -25.36 -25.73 12.56
CA LEU A 98 -24.37 -25.29 11.58
C LEU A 98 -22.95 -25.64 12.03
N GLN A 99 -22.61 -25.38 13.30
CA GLN A 99 -21.31 -25.70 13.85
C GLN A 99 -21.05 -27.21 13.87
N GLN A 100 -22.01 -28.00 14.36
CA GLN A 100 -21.87 -29.45 14.42
C GLN A 100 -21.72 -30.07 13.03
N LEU A 101 -22.50 -29.61 12.04
CA LEU A 101 -22.38 -30.07 10.67
C LEU A 101 -21.03 -29.67 10.06
N ALA A 102 -20.58 -28.43 10.30
CA ALA A 102 -19.29 -27.96 9.83
C ALA A 102 -18.13 -28.81 10.37
N GLU A 103 -18.18 -29.18 11.66
CA GLU A 103 -17.20 -30.07 12.30
C GLU A 103 -17.21 -31.48 11.70
N GLN A 104 -18.38 -32.01 11.34
CA GLN A 104 -18.49 -33.31 10.66
C GLN A 104 -17.90 -33.28 9.25
N LEU A 105 -18.23 -32.25 8.47
CA LEU A 105 -17.69 -32.06 7.12
C LEU A 105 -16.17 -31.84 7.14
N ALA A 106 -15.66 -31.15 8.16
CA ALA A 106 -14.23 -30.89 8.34
C ALA A 106 -13.38 -32.17 8.40
N LEU A 107 -13.94 -33.30 8.86
CA LEU A 107 -13.23 -34.59 8.95
C LEU A 107 -12.79 -35.14 7.58
N GLY A 108 -13.39 -34.67 6.48
CA GLY A 108 -13.03 -35.06 5.12
C GLY A 108 -11.76 -34.41 4.57
N PHE A 109 -11.16 -33.46 5.30
CA PHE A 109 -10.04 -32.65 4.81
C PHE A 109 -8.74 -32.92 5.58
N SER A 110 -7.63 -33.08 4.85
CA SER A 110 -6.29 -33.10 5.43
C SER A 110 -5.78 -31.68 5.69
N ASP A 111 -4.92 -31.51 6.70
CA ASP A 111 -4.31 -30.23 7.08
C ASP A 111 -5.32 -29.10 7.32
N ILE A 112 -6.55 -29.45 7.71
CA ILE A 112 -7.59 -28.47 7.99
C ILE A 112 -7.25 -27.68 9.26
N SER A 113 -7.52 -26.38 9.19
CA SER A 113 -7.59 -25.49 10.35
C SER A 113 -9.04 -25.35 10.80
N ARG A 114 -9.96 -25.11 9.84
CA ARG A 114 -11.39 -24.95 10.09
C ARG A 114 -12.23 -25.14 8.83
N LEU A 115 -13.48 -25.58 9.00
CA LEU A 115 -14.57 -25.39 8.03
C LEU A 115 -15.70 -24.66 8.76
N ALA A 116 -16.34 -23.71 8.11
CA ALA A 116 -17.48 -22.96 8.65
C ALA A 116 -18.58 -22.81 7.61
N LEU A 117 -19.83 -22.86 8.06
CA LEU A 117 -21.03 -22.64 7.26
C LEU A 117 -21.65 -21.31 7.69
N PHE A 118 -21.92 -20.43 6.73
CA PHE A 118 -22.50 -19.12 6.97
C PHE A 118 -23.87 -19.04 6.30
N PRO A 119 -24.97 -18.86 7.06
CA PRO A 119 -26.26 -18.51 6.49
C PRO A 119 -26.22 -17.03 6.11
N LEU A 120 -26.07 -16.75 4.83
CA LEU A 120 -25.93 -15.40 4.30
C LEU A 120 -27.14 -15.12 3.42
N GLY A 121 -28.02 -14.22 3.87
CA GLY A 121 -29.21 -13.84 3.12
C GLY A 121 -28.89 -13.06 1.84
N GLU A 122 -29.91 -12.44 1.22
CA GLU A 122 -29.73 -11.64 -0.01
C GLU A 122 -28.81 -10.43 0.19
N LEU A 123 -28.61 -10.00 1.43
CA LEU A 123 -27.68 -8.93 1.81
C LEU A 123 -26.21 -9.42 1.96
N GLY A 124 -25.94 -10.71 1.72
CA GLY A 124 -24.59 -11.28 1.76
C GLY A 124 -23.93 -11.09 3.12
N VAL A 125 -22.65 -10.66 3.12
CA VAL A 125 -21.89 -10.45 4.37
C VAL A 125 -22.46 -9.37 5.30
N ALA A 126 -23.34 -8.48 4.82
CA ALA A 126 -24.04 -7.54 5.70
C ALA A 126 -25.03 -8.24 6.64
N SER A 127 -25.46 -9.47 6.29
CA SER A 127 -26.30 -10.32 7.15
C SER A 127 -25.51 -11.19 8.14
N LEU A 128 -24.17 -11.04 8.21
CA LEU A 128 -23.35 -11.81 9.16
C LEU A 128 -23.85 -11.65 10.59
N GLY A 129 -24.28 -10.45 11.00
CA GLY A 129 -24.89 -10.20 12.30
C GLY A 129 -24.19 -10.94 13.45
N SER A 130 -24.88 -11.92 14.02
CA SER A 130 -24.39 -12.70 15.16
C SER A 130 -23.34 -13.79 14.81
N TYR A 131 -23.05 -14.00 13.52
CA TYR A 131 -21.97 -14.82 12.96
C TYR A 131 -20.68 -14.02 12.72
N LYS A 132 -20.66 -12.70 12.97
CA LYS A 132 -19.45 -11.86 12.80
C LYS A 132 -18.26 -12.41 13.59
N ALA A 133 -18.49 -12.91 14.81
CA ALA A 133 -17.46 -13.53 15.65
C ALA A 133 -16.88 -14.83 15.07
N GLN A 134 -17.53 -15.44 14.08
CA GLN A 134 -17.05 -16.64 13.41
C GLN A 134 -16.09 -16.34 12.25
N VAL A 135 -15.97 -15.08 11.83
CA VAL A 135 -15.05 -14.65 10.77
C VAL A 135 -13.78 -14.10 11.44
N HIS A 136 -12.61 -14.65 11.15
CA HIS A 136 -11.38 -14.30 11.88
C HIS A 136 -10.84 -12.92 11.52
N ASN A 137 -11.00 -12.49 10.26
CA ASN A 137 -10.46 -11.23 9.76
C ASN A 137 -11.20 -10.76 8.50
N ASN A 138 -10.81 -9.58 8.01
CA ASN A 138 -11.39 -8.98 6.82
C ASN A 138 -11.08 -9.76 5.52
N ILE A 139 -10.03 -10.59 5.50
CA ILE A 139 -9.71 -11.44 4.34
C ILE A 139 -10.78 -12.54 4.19
N GLU A 140 -11.15 -13.21 5.28
CA GLU A 140 -12.25 -14.19 5.26
C GLU A 140 -13.60 -13.51 4.95
N LYS A 141 -13.86 -12.32 5.51
CA LYS A 141 -15.08 -11.53 5.18
C LYS A 141 -15.14 -11.20 3.69
N ASP A 142 -14.03 -10.75 3.11
CA ASP A 142 -13.95 -10.44 1.69
C ASP A 142 -14.06 -11.68 0.80
N LEU A 143 -13.46 -12.82 1.20
CA LEU A 143 -13.65 -14.10 0.51
C LEU A 143 -15.13 -14.51 0.49
N LEU A 144 -15.82 -14.40 1.63
CA LEU A 144 -17.27 -14.66 1.72
C LEU A 144 -18.07 -13.70 0.83
N ARG A 145 -17.75 -12.40 0.86
CA ARG A 145 -18.39 -11.39 0.00
C ARG A 145 -18.22 -11.72 -1.48
N ARG A 146 -16.98 -12.01 -1.91
CA ARG A 146 -16.66 -12.40 -3.29
C ARG A 146 -17.36 -13.70 -3.71
N ALA A 147 -17.51 -14.65 -2.79
CA ALA A 147 -18.22 -15.90 -3.05
C ALA A 147 -19.71 -15.67 -3.27
N MET A 148 -20.31 -14.68 -2.61
CA MET A 148 -21.73 -14.33 -2.71
C MET A 148 -22.08 -13.44 -3.92
N THR A 149 -21.09 -12.86 -4.60
CA THR A 149 -21.33 -12.04 -5.80
C THR A 149 -21.59 -12.93 -7.02
N ASP A 150 -22.80 -12.86 -7.57
CA ASP A 150 -23.22 -13.64 -8.74
C ASP A 150 -22.25 -13.46 -9.94
N GLY A 151 -21.79 -14.60 -10.47
CA GLY A 151 -20.97 -14.68 -11.69
C GLY A 151 -19.48 -15.00 -11.49
N LEU A 152 -18.89 -14.77 -10.30
CA LEU A 152 -17.48 -15.06 -10.05
C LEU A 152 -17.23 -16.52 -9.64
N ALA A 153 -18.10 -17.09 -8.80
CA ALA A 153 -17.95 -18.45 -8.29
C ALA A 153 -18.64 -19.53 -9.15
N THR A 154 -19.73 -19.17 -9.85
CA THR A 154 -20.61 -20.10 -10.59
C THR A 154 -20.15 -20.39 -12.02
N ALA A 155 -19.31 -19.55 -12.62
CA ALA A 155 -18.80 -19.73 -13.98
C ALA A 155 -17.58 -20.68 -14.09
N GLY A 156 -17.19 -21.37 -13.02
CA GLY A 156 -16.07 -22.33 -13.05
C GLY A 156 -14.67 -21.72 -13.30
N GLU A 157 -14.57 -20.39 -13.28
CA GLU A 157 -13.35 -19.63 -13.59
C GLU A 157 -12.76 -18.85 -12.40
N GLY A 158 -13.56 -18.46 -11.38
CA GLY A 158 -13.06 -17.75 -10.21
C GLY A 158 -12.74 -18.68 -9.03
N LEU A 159 -11.51 -19.17 -8.96
CA LEU A 159 -11.00 -19.79 -7.73
C LEU A 159 -10.73 -18.67 -6.70
N LEU A 160 -11.60 -18.53 -5.70
CA LEU A 160 -11.46 -17.54 -4.64
C LEU A 160 -10.63 -18.11 -3.50
N VAL A 161 -9.36 -17.70 -3.46
CA VAL A 161 -8.39 -18.22 -2.50
C VAL A 161 -7.46 -17.11 -2.01
N ASP A 162 -7.21 -17.08 -0.71
CA ASP A 162 -6.21 -16.19 -0.10
C ASP A 162 -5.41 -16.90 1.00
N THR A 163 -4.20 -16.43 1.23
CA THR A 163 -3.32 -16.89 2.30
C THR A 163 -2.96 -15.75 3.24
N TYR A 164 -2.96 -16.02 4.54
CA TYR A 164 -2.72 -15.01 5.58
C TYR A 164 -2.37 -15.70 6.91
N LEU A 165 -2.20 -14.91 7.98
CA LEU A 165 -1.86 -15.39 9.32
C LEU A 165 -3.09 -15.43 10.24
N ILE A 166 -3.25 -16.54 10.97
CA ILE A 166 -4.15 -16.68 12.12
C ILE A 166 -3.30 -17.14 13.30
N ASN A 167 -3.27 -16.37 14.39
CA ASN A 167 -2.51 -16.70 15.61
C ASN A 167 -1.03 -17.08 15.33
N GLY A 168 -0.39 -16.38 14.39
CA GLY A 168 0.99 -16.64 13.96
C GLY A 168 1.16 -17.87 13.06
N GLN A 169 0.09 -18.60 12.73
CA GLN A 169 0.12 -19.72 11.78
C GLN A 169 -0.36 -19.28 10.41
N GLN A 170 0.36 -19.68 9.36
CA GLN A 170 -0.02 -19.43 7.98
C GLN A 170 -1.15 -20.37 7.56
N VAL A 171 -2.19 -19.79 6.99
CA VAL A 171 -3.36 -20.52 6.50
C VAL A 171 -3.70 -20.13 5.06
N LEU A 172 -4.47 -20.99 4.42
CA LEU A 172 -5.09 -20.83 3.12
C LEU A 172 -6.60 -20.91 3.31
N SER A 173 -7.36 -19.91 2.88
CA SER A 173 -8.83 -20.00 2.88
C SER A 173 -9.42 -19.99 1.48
N LEU A 174 -10.48 -20.77 1.30
CA LEU A 174 -11.34 -20.76 0.13
C LEU A 174 -12.80 -20.64 0.56
N ALA A 175 -13.57 -19.83 -0.16
CA ALA A 175 -15.00 -19.67 0.07
C ALA A 175 -15.79 -20.11 -1.16
N ARG A 176 -16.89 -20.85 -0.95
CA ARG A 176 -17.83 -21.27 -2.00
C ARG A 176 -19.27 -20.94 -1.61
N PRO A 177 -20.11 -20.45 -2.54
CA PRO A 177 -21.50 -20.14 -2.25
C PRO A 177 -22.35 -21.41 -2.09
N VAL A 178 -23.37 -21.32 -1.25
CA VAL A 178 -24.44 -22.31 -1.11
C VAL A 178 -25.70 -21.74 -1.77
N HIS A 179 -26.16 -22.43 -2.80
CA HIS A 179 -27.33 -22.05 -3.56
C HIS A 179 -28.53 -22.90 -3.15
N ILE A 180 -29.64 -22.24 -2.83
CA ILE A 180 -30.91 -22.91 -2.56
C ILE A 180 -31.98 -22.20 -3.39
N ASP A 181 -32.70 -22.97 -4.20
CA ASP A 181 -33.67 -22.48 -5.18
C ASP A 181 -33.08 -21.42 -6.15
N ASP A 182 -31.89 -21.70 -6.68
CA ASP A 182 -31.12 -20.82 -7.59
C ASP A 182 -30.78 -19.44 -7.01
N ARG A 183 -30.80 -19.29 -5.67
CA ARG A 183 -30.36 -18.06 -4.97
C ARG A 183 -29.22 -18.36 -4.02
N ASN A 184 -28.27 -17.44 -3.90
CA ASN A 184 -27.27 -17.49 -2.83
C ASN A 184 -27.97 -17.33 -1.47
N ARG A 185 -27.88 -18.37 -0.64
CA ARG A 185 -28.45 -18.40 0.72
C ARG A 185 -27.40 -18.60 1.81
N GLY A 186 -26.16 -18.86 1.43
CA GLY A 186 -25.07 -19.02 2.37
C GLY A 186 -23.74 -19.25 1.69
N ALA A 187 -22.73 -19.57 2.48
CA ALA A 187 -21.40 -19.90 1.99
C ALA A 187 -20.71 -20.93 2.89
N ILE A 188 -19.86 -21.75 2.27
CA ILE A 188 -18.88 -22.60 2.94
C ILE A 188 -17.53 -21.88 2.91
N LEU A 189 -16.91 -21.71 4.07
CA LEU A 189 -15.53 -21.24 4.19
C LEU A 189 -14.67 -22.39 4.69
N LEU A 190 -13.69 -22.79 3.89
CA LEU A 190 -12.66 -23.75 4.26
C LEU A 190 -11.36 -23.01 4.53
N THR A 191 -10.75 -23.23 5.68
CA THR A 191 -9.43 -22.71 6.06
C THR A 191 -8.50 -23.90 6.31
N LEU A 192 -7.46 -24.05 5.49
CA LEU A 192 -6.42 -25.07 5.58
C LEU A 192 -5.12 -24.46 6.12
N LYS A 193 -4.26 -25.27 6.74
CA LYS A 193 -2.90 -24.87 7.10
C LYS A 193 -2.06 -24.75 5.83
N ALA A 194 -1.10 -23.83 5.80
CA ALA A 194 -0.21 -23.63 4.65
C ALA A 194 0.58 -24.90 4.25
N GLN A 195 0.77 -25.85 5.18
CA GLN A 195 1.31 -27.18 4.89
C GLN A 195 0.57 -27.91 3.77
N TRP A 196 -0.73 -27.68 3.61
CA TRP A 196 -1.48 -28.26 2.50
C TRP A 196 -0.89 -27.82 1.17
N LEU A 197 -0.72 -26.51 0.94
CA LEU A 197 -0.09 -25.99 -0.29
C LEU A 197 1.33 -26.51 -0.48
N ALA A 198 2.11 -26.56 0.61
CA ALA A 198 3.47 -27.10 0.59
C ALA A 198 3.49 -28.55 0.10
N SER A 199 2.57 -29.39 0.58
CA SER A 199 2.44 -30.79 0.16
C SER A 199 2.06 -30.92 -1.31
N GLN A 200 1.16 -30.06 -1.81
CA GLN A 200 0.78 -30.04 -3.23
C GLN A 200 1.92 -29.59 -4.14
N PHE A 201 2.76 -28.69 -3.65
CA PHE A 201 3.92 -28.16 -4.37
C PHE A 201 5.08 -29.18 -4.45
N ILE A 202 5.41 -29.82 -3.32
CA ILE A 202 6.50 -30.80 -3.23
C ILE A 202 6.10 -32.12 -3.89
N GLY A 203 4.85 -32.57 -3.74
CA GLY A 203 4.37 -33.90 -4.14
C GLY A 203 4.21 -34.19 -5.64
N SER A 204 4.56 -33.26 -6.54
CA SER A 204 4.45 -33.44 -7.98
C SER A 204 5.83 -33.71 -8.62
N THR A 205 6.15 -35.00 -8.81
CA THR A 205 7.25 -35.51 -9.65
C THR A 205 8.59 -34.76 -9.52
N GLU A 206 9.43 -35.20 -8.58
CA GLU A 206 10.87 -34.90 -8.63
C GLU A 206 11.46 -35.50 -9.91
N THR A 207 11.60 -34.68 -10.94
CA THR A 207 12.77 -34.81 -11.80
C THR A 207 13.91 -34.17 -11.02
N ASP A 208 14.91 -34.94 -10.62
CA ASP A 208 16.18 -34.52 -9.97
C ASP A 208 16.97 -33.55 -10.87
N ASP A 209 16.39 -32.38 -11.16
CA ASP A 209 17.07 -31.32 -11.87
C ASP A 209 17.77 -30.42 -10.85
N HIS A 210 18.99 -30.80 -10.49
CA HIS A 210 19.84 -30.02 -9.58
C HIS A 210 20.24 -28.65 -10.14
N SER A 211 19.81 -28.27 -11.34
CA SER A 211 20.13 -26.97 -11.93
C SER A 211 19.28 -25.80 -11.38
N ALA A 212 18.15 -26.09 -10.72
CA ALA A 212 17.31 -25.06 -10.13
C ALA A 212 16.65 -25.46 -8.81
N VAL A 213 16.55 -24.49 -7.89
CA VAL A 213 15.71 -24.60 -6.68
C VAL A 213 14.41 -23.85 -6.91
N MET A 214 13.28 -24.37 -6.46
CA MET A 214 12.01 -23.67 -6.51
C MET A 214 11.47 -23.41 -5.12
N ALA A 215 10.83 -22.26 -4.95
CA ALA A 215 10.16 -21.86 -3.73
C ALA A 215 8.74 -21.42 -4.02
N LEU A 216 7.79 -22.02 -3.32
CA LEU A 216 6.44 -21.51 -3.22
C LEU A 216 6.44 -20.37 -2.20
N VAL A 217 5.96 -19.21 -2.64
CA VAL A 217 6.05 -17.95 -1.91
C VAL A 217 4.69 -17.26 -1.94
N TYR A 218 4.28 -16.68 -0.82
CA TYR A 218 3.23 -15.67 -0.80
C TYR A 218 3.85 -14.27 -0.75
N GLN A 219 3.47 -13.42 -1.69
CA GLN A 219 3.96 -12.05 -1.81
C GLN A 219 3.06 -11.12 -1.01
N ILE A 220 3.53 -10.71 0.18
CA ILE A 220 2.80 -9.79 1.05
C ILE A 220 2.87 -8.36 0.48
N ASP A 221 4.07 -7.93 0.11
CA ASP A 221 4.36 -6.66 -0.58
C ASP A 221 5.50 -6.86 -1.60
N ALA A 222 5.94 -5.83 -2.33
CA ALA A 222 6.98 -5.96 -3.36
C ALA A 222 8.36 -6.44 -2.85
N LYS A 223 8.63 -6.36 -1.54
CA LYS A 223 9.92 -6.59 -0.90
C LYS A 223 9.92 -7.80 0.05
N THR A 224 8.77 -8.23 0.57
CA THR A 224 8.66 -9.32 1.55
C THR A 224 7.97 -10.58 0.98
N PRO A 225 8.75 -11.49 0.38
CA PRO A 225 8.26 -12.82 0.04
C PRO A 225 8.20 -13.71 1.30
N LEU A 226 7.01 -14.22 1.62
CA LEU A 226 6.82 -15.22 2.66
C LEU A 226 7.02 -16.62 2.07
N LEU A 227 8.03 -17.35 2.53
CA LEU A 227 8.31 -18.71 2.08
C LEU A 227 7.27 -19.68 2.64
N LEU A 228 6.50 -20.33 1.76
CA LEU A 228 5.55 -21.38 2.11
C LEU A 228 6.21 -22.78 2.04
N ALA A 229 6.99 -23.02 0.98
CA ALA A 229 7.71 -24.28 0.77
C ALA A 229 8.86 -24.10 -0.22
N ALA A 230 9.86 -24.99 -0.18
CA ALA A 230 10.91 -25.05 -1.20
C ALA A 230 11.21 -26.50 -1.57
N THR A 231 11.62 -26.74 -2.82
CA THR A 231 12.03 -28.08 -3.30
C THR A 231 13.36 -28.51 -2.70
N SER A 232 14.20 -27.56 -2.28
CA SER A 232 15.45 -27.79 -1.57
C SER A 232 15.84 -26.54 -0.77
N ALA A 233 16.97 -26.58 -0.06
CA ALA A 233 17.50 -25.40 0.62
C ALA A 233 17.69 -24.23 -0.38
N LEU A 234 17.22 -23.05 0.01
CA LEU A 234 17.32 -21.85 -0.81
C LEU A 234 18.77 -21.36 -0.90
N PRO A 235 19.26 -21.00 -2.10
CA PRO A 235 20.60 -20.44 -2.27
C PRO A 235 20.67 -18.98 -1.82
N SER A 236 21.89 -18.47 -1.69
CA SER A 236 22.11 -17.05 -1.44
C SER A 236 21.64 -16.20 -2.64
N LEU A 237 21.00 -15.06 -2.37
CA LEU A 237 20.42 -14.19 -3.41
C LEU A 237 21.46 -13.59 -4.36
N SER A 238 22.75 -13.57 -4.00
CA SER A 238 23.82 -13.07 -4.87
C SER A 238 24.19 -14.03 -6.02
N ASP A 239 23.75 -15.29 -5.96
CA ASP A 239 24.29 -16.37 -6.80
C ASP A 239 23.33 -16.85 -7.91
N ALA A 240 22.09 -16.36 -7.97
CA ALA A 240 21.03 -16.92 -8.81
C ALA A 240 20.32 -15.90 -9.71
N VAL A 241 19.87 -16.36 -10.88
CA VAL A 241 18.84 -15.64 -11.66
C VAL A 241 17.47 -16.05 -11.12
N VAL A 242 16.67 -15.07 -10.72
CA VAL A 242 15.34 -15.28 -10.15
C VAL A 242 14.27 -15.00 -11.20
N GLY A 243 13.46 -16.02 -11.51
CA GLY A 243 12.20 -15.82 -12.21
C GLY A 243 11.03 -16.30 -11.35
N LYS A 244 9.80 -16.01 -11.79
CA LYS A 244 8.58 -16.37 -11.07
C LYS A 244 7.45 -16.78 -12.02
N ALA A 245 6.63 -17.70 -11.55
CA ALA A 245 5.33 -18.03 -12.15
C ALA A 245 4.25 -17.81 -11.08
N SER A 246 3.16 -17.12 -11.43
CA SER A 246 2.10 -16.73 -10.47
C SER A 246 0.84 -17.56 -10.66
N LEU A 247 0.14 -17.87 -9.57
CA LEU A 247 -1.19 -18.49 -9.65
C LEU A 247 -2.20 -17.51 -10.27
N ALA A 248 -3.00 -18.00 -11.23
CA ALA A 248 -4.03 -17.20 -11.89
C ALA A 248 -5.11 -16.71 -10.91
N ALA A 249 -5.48 -17.57 -9.97
CA ALA A 249 -6.48 -17.30 -8.95
C ALA A 249 -6.07 -16.23 -7.93
N ASN A 250 -4.78 -16.16 -7.63
CA ASN A 250 -4.21 -15.16 -6.74
C ASN A 250 -2.74 -14.89 -7.12
N PRO A 251 -2.47 -13.78 -7.84
CA PRO A 251 -1.11 -13.44 -8.28
C PRO A 251 -0.10 -13.21 -7.16
N LYS A 252 -0.55 -13.09 -5.90
CA LYS A 252 0.33 -13.01 -4.74
C LYS A 252 0.97 -14.37 -4.42
N ILE A 253 0.38 -15.48 -4.82
CA ILE A 253 0.98 -16.81 -4.65
C ILE A 253 1.86 -17.12 -5.87
N ASN A 254 3.15 -17.28 -5.65
CA ASN A 254 4.17 -17.40 -6.68
C ASN A 254 5.03 -18.65 -6.47
N VAL A 255 5.42 -19.29 -7.56
CA VAL A 255 6.55 -20.22 -7.60
C VAL A 255 7.76 -19.44 -8.12
N ASN A 256 8.67 -19.10 -7.23
CA ASN A 256 9.96 -18.52 -7.57
C ASN A 256 10.93 -19.65 -7.92
N TYR A 257 11.79 -19.45 -8.91
CA TYR A 257 12.85 -20.41 -9.23
C TYR A 257 14.22 -19.71 -9.25
N TYR A 258 15.23 -20.43 -8.79
CA TYR A 258 16.60 -20.00 -8.60
C TYR A 258 17.49 -20.90 -9.43
N VAL A 259 18.03 -20.39 -10.53
CA VAL A 259 18.95 -21.16 -11.38
C VAL A 259 20.39 -20.90 -10.95
N PHE A 260 21.11 -21.96 -10.63
CA PHE A 260 22.54 -21.88 -10.34
C PHE A 260 23.30 -21.55 -11.62
N LYS A 261 24.05 -20.45 -11.62
CA LYS A 261 25.04 -20.24 -12.68
C LYS A 261 26.06 -21.37 -12.58
N GLN A 262 26.17 -22.18 -13.62
CA GLN A 262 27.28 -23.13 -13.66
C GLN A 262 28.58 -22.33 -13.65
N ALA A 263 29.39 -22.52 -12.60
CA ALA A 263 30.75 -22.02 -12.59
C ALA A 263 31.44 -22.63 -13.79
N THR A 264 31.77 -21.82 -14.79
CA THR A 264 32.76 -22.23 -15.78
C THR A 264 34.01 -22.57 -14.98
N ALA A 265 34.43 -23.84 -14.99
CA ALA A 265 35.49 -24.39 -14.15
C ALA A 265 36.89 -23.88 -14.56
N PHE A 266 37.05 -22.57 -14.71
CA PHE A 266 38.18 -21.94 -15.37
C PHE A 266 38.52 -20.64 -14.63
N GLY A 267 39.67 -20.65 -13.95
CA GLY A 267 40.17 -19.56 -13.12
C GLY A 267 40.58 -18.32 -13.93
N VAL A 268 41.04 -17.28 -13.23
CA VAL A 268 41.48 -15.99 -13.81
C VAL A 268 42.49 -16.17 -14.94
N GLU A 269 43.32 -17.23 -14.88
CA GLU A 269 44.28 -17.60 -15.91
C GLU A 269 43.63 -17.88 -17.28
N SER A 270 42.41 -18.41 -17.30
CA SER A 270 41.68 -18.74 -18.53
C SER A 270 41.10 -17.51 -19.23
N ILE A 271 40.68 -16.50 -18.44
CA ILE A 271 40.27 -15.19 -18.96
C ILE A 271 41.48 -14.45 -19.55
N LEU A 272 42.63 -14.52 -18.86
CA LEU A 272 43.88 -13.96 -19.38
C LEU A 272 44.27 -14.62 -20.71
N LEU A 273 44.15 -15.95 -20.80
CA LEU A 273 44.42 -16.70 -22.03
C LEU A 273 43.49 -16.27 -23.17
N LEU A 274 42.20 -16.08 -22.91
CA LEU A 274 41.23 -15.58 -23.89
C LEU A 274 41.62 -14.18 -24.41
N VAL A 275 41.98 -13.26 -23.50
CA VAL A 275 42.42 -11.90 -23.87
C VAL A 275 43.70 -11.94 -24.70
N VAL A 276 44.67 -12.79 -24.33
CA VAL A 276 45.92 -12.98 -25.08
C VAL A 276 45.62 -13.54 -26.49
N LEU A 277 44.75 -14.55 -26.61
CA LEU A 277 44.37 -15.13 -27.90
C LEU A 277 43.61 -14.14 -28.79
N LEU A 278 42.69 -13.35 -28.23
CA LEU A 278 41.98 -12.29 -28.96
C LEU A 278 42.93 -11.18 -29.41
N SER A 279 43.85 -10.76 -28.54
CA SER A 279 44.87 -9.74 -28.88
C SER A 279 45.79 -10.24 -29.99
N ALA A 280 46.23 -11.49 -29.92
CA ALA A 280 47.03 -12.14 -30.95
C ALA A 280 46.28 -12.26 -32.28
N MET A 281 44.97 -12.54 -32.25
CA MET A 281 44.10 -12.57 -33.44
C MET A 281 43.96 -11.19 -34.08
N ILE A 282 43.79 -10.13 -33.29
CA ILE A 282 43.70 -8.75 -33.80
C ILE A 282 45.03 -8.35 -34.45
N LEU A 283 46.16 -8.66 -33.81
CA LEU A 283 47.50 -8.40 -34.36
C LEU A 283 47.74 -9.20 -35.64
N SER A 284 47.31 -10.46 -35.70
CA SER A 284 47.44 -11.28 -36.91
C SER A 284 46.56 -10.75 -38.04
N LEU A 285 45.34 -10.31 -37.76
CA LEU A 285 44.45 -9.69 -38.74
C LEU A 285 45.01 -8.35 -39.25
N ALA A 286 45.58 -7.53 -38.36
CA ALA A 286 46.23 -6.28 -38.72
C ALA A 286 47.47 -6.53 -39.61
N ALA A 287 48.27 -7.55 -39.29
CA ALA A 287 49.41 -7.96 -40.10
C ALA A 287 48.95 -8.48 -41.48
N LEU A 288 47.87 -9.25 -41.55
CA LEU A 288 47.30 -9.73 -42.81
C LEU A 288 46.78 -8.57 -43.67
N LEU A 289 46.07 -7.60 -43.07
CA LEU A 289 45.61 -6.38 -43.75
C LEU A 289 46.77 -5.51 -44.23
N PHE A 290 47.86 -5.43 -43.46
CA PHE A 290 49.09 -4.75 -43.87
C PHE A 290 49.75 -5.45 -45.06
N LEU A 291 49.85 -6.78 -45.04
CA LEU A 291 50.35 -7.57 -46.18
C LEU A 291 49.46 -7.42 -47.41
N PHE A 292 48.13 -7.39 -47.23
CA PHE A 292 47.19 -7.14 -48.33
C PHE A 292 47.32 -5.73 -48.90
N ARG A 293 47.54 -4.72 -48.03
CA ARG A 293 47.85 -3.35 -48.43
C ARG A 293 49.19 -3.25 -49.15
N SER A 294 50.24 -3.94 -48.70
CA SER A 294 51.54 -3.95 -49.37
C SER A 294 51.49 -4.68 -50.72
N MET A 295 50.72 -5.77 -50.82
CA MET A 295 50.45 -6.45 -52.10
C MET A 295 49.63 -5.58 -53.05
N ARG A 296 48.62 -4.84 -52.55
CA ARG A 296 47.90 -3.83 -53.36
C ARG A 296 48.78 -2.66 -53.77
N ALA A 297 49.71 -2.23 -52.92
CA ALA A 297 50.69 -1.19 -53.26
C ALA A 297 51.70 -1.69 -54.31
N GLN A 298 52.10 -2.96 -54.26
CA GLN A 298 52.92 -3.61 -55.29
C GLN A 298 52.15 -3.85 -56.60
N ALA A 299 50.86 -4.19 -56.54
CA ALA A 299 49.99 -4.29 -57.71
C ALA A 299 49.65 -2.92 -58.34
N GLY A 300 49.55 -1.87 -57.51
CA GLY A 300 49.33 -0.48 -57.94
C GLY A 300 50.60 0.21 -58.48
N ALA A 301 51.79 -0.32 -58.16
CA ALA A 301 53.06 0.15 -58.70
C ALA A 301 53.37 -0.38 -60.12
N ALA A 302 52.63 -1.40 -60.59
CA ALA A 302 52.79 -1.96 -61.93
C ALA A 302 51.96 -1.24 -63.02
N ASN A 303 51.17 -0.22 -62.68
CA ASN A 303 50.28 0.45 -63.64
C ASN A 303 50.35 1.98 -63.57
N LYS A 304 51.58 2.52 -63.68
CA LYS A 304 51.82 3.95 -63.96
C LYS A 304 52.80 4.10 -65.13
N LEU A 305 52.30 3.82 -66.33
CA LEU A 305 52.77 4.44 -67.57
C LEU A 305 51.53 4.80 -68.41
N ALA A 306 51.52 6.03 -68.93
CA ALA A 306 50.47 6.69 -69.73
C ALA A 306 49.24 7.16 -68.92
N VAL A 307 48.65 8.35 -69.06
CA VAL A 307 48.79 9.54 -69.93
C VAL A 307 47.83 10.60 -69.30
N HIS A 308 48.27 11.87 -69.13
CA HIS A 308 47.60 13.13 -69.59
C HIS A 308 46.06 13.29 -69.38
N THR A 309 45.43 14.41 -68.99
CA THR A 309 45.71 15.86 -69.11
C THR A 309 44.62 16.65 -68.33
N GLN A 310 44.96 17.86 -67.85
CA GLN A 310 44.14 19.10 -67.76
C GLN A 310 42.67 19.08 -67.26
N HIS A 311 42.34 19.85 -66.22
CA HIS A 311 41.96 21.28 -66.33
C HIS A 311 41.81 21.94 -64.95
N GLN A 312 41.77 23.28 -64.97
CA GLN A 312 42.05 24.24 -63.90
C GLN A 312 40.79 25.15 -63.72
N PRO A 313 40.80 26.30 -63.01
CA PRO A 313 40.23 26.51 -61.67
C PRO A 313 39.15 27.60 -61.62
N SER A 314 38.74 28.01 -60.40
CA SER A 314 38.39 29.38 -59.91
C SER A 314 37.18 29.35 -58.94
N LEU A 315 36.90 30.30 -58.05
CA LEU A 315 37.61 31.23 -57.16
C LEU A 315 36.50 31.89 -56.31
N ASN A 316 36.77 32.16 -55.02
CA ASN A 316 36.25 33.22 -54.15
C ASN A 316 34.74 33.60 -54.12
N ASN A 317 34.15 33.61 -52.93
CA ASN A 317 33.78 34.82 -52.15
C ASN A 317 32.85 34.49 -50.96
N ALA A 318 33.02 35.21 -49.86
CA ALA A 318 32.05 35.40 -48.76
C ALA A 318 31.17 36.65 -49.05
N PRO A 319 30.34 37.23 -48.14
CA PRO A 319 29.56 36.77 -46.97
C PRO A 319 28.05 37.22 -47.06
N GLN A 320 27.24 37.01 -45.99
CA GLN A 320 26.12 37.86 -45.45
C GLN A 320 25.00 37.01 -44.78
N GLU A 321 24.65 37.29 -43.51
CA GLU A 321 23.40 37.94 -42.98
C GLU A 321 22.13 37.14 -43.26
N GLU A 322 21.09 37.01 -42.42
CA GLU A 322 20.66 37.45 -41.09
C GLU A 322 19.38 36.63 -40.81
N SER A 323 18.97 36.45 -39.54
CA SER A 323 17.61 36.77 -39.04
C SER A 323 16.99 35.85 -37.94
N ILE A 324 16.92 36.43 -36.74
CA ILE A 324 15.79 36.60 -35.79
C ILE A 324 14.97 35.39 -35.28
N LYS A 325 15.00 35.15 -33.95
CA LYS A 325 13.91 35.35 -32.93
C LYS A 325 14.25 34.61 -31.62
N ARG A 326 14.49 35.34 -30.51
CA ARG A 326 13.61 35.64 -29.33
C ARG A 326 13.24 34.39 -28.50
N ALA A 327 13.21 34.37 -27.16
CA ALA A 327 13.30 35.34 -26.06
C ALA A 327 13.74 34.53 -24.80
N ASP A 328 14.66 34.97 -23.95
CA ASP A 328 14.58 35.97 -22.86
C ASP A 328 13.79 35.52 -21.61
N ALA A 329 14.51 35.37 -20.49
CA ALA A 329 13.97 35.32 -19.14
C ALA A 329 15.11 35.54 -18.11
N SER A 330 15.10 36.68 -17.42
CA SER A 330 15.28 36.75 -15.96
C SER A 330 15.30 38.21 -15.47
N LYS A 331 14.37 38.55 -14.58
CA LYS A 331 14.54 39.63 -13.60
C LYS A 331 13.87 39.22 -12.30
N ALA A 332 14.63 39.35 -11.22
CA ALA A 332 14.20 39.27 -9.84
C ALA A 332 13.64 40.61 -9.35
N SER A 333 12.72 40.58 -8.39
CA SER A 333 12.38 41.73 -7.56
C SER A 333 11.96 41.29 -6.16
N ARG A 334 12.21 42.19 -5.20
CA ARG A 334 12.20 42.04 -3.74
C ARG A 334 11.30 43.16 -3.21
N TRP A 335 10.38 42.90 -2.29
CA TRP A 335 9.56 43.93 -1.65
C TRP A 335 9.29 43.66 -0.17
N VAL A 336 9.15 44.75 0.58
CA VAL A 336 9.10 44.96 2.03
C VAL A 336 7.66 45.30 2.47
N ASN A 337 7.29 45.01 3.72
CA ASN A 337 5.97 45.25 4.32
C ASN A 337 6.01 46.41 5.38
N PRO A 338 4.95 47.23 5.57
CA PRO A 338 4.87 48.22 6.66
C PRO A 338 3.85 47.89 7.77
N GLN A 339 3.99 48.60 8.90
CA GLN A 339 3.28 48.47 10.19
C GLN A 339 1.88 49.15 10.27
N VAL A 340 1.11 48.83 11.33
CA VAL A 340 -0.08 49.57 11.82
C VAL A 340 -0.06 49.61 13.39
N PRO A 341 -0.52 50.69 14.07
CA PRO A 341 -0.42 50.87 15.53
C PRO A 341 -1.71 50.56 16.34
N ALA A 342 -1.58 50.60 17.68
CA ALA A 342 -2.56 50.23 18.73
C ALA A 342 -3.34 51.42 19.34
N GLY A 343 -4.44 51.14 20.05
CA GLY A 343 -5.16 52.06 20.96
C GLY A 343 -6.40 51.45 21.65
N MET A 344 -6.62 51.79 22.93
CA MET A 344 -7.50 51.20 23.96
C MET A 344 -8.44 52.29 24.54
N GLU A 345 -9.68 51.96 24.95
CA GLU A 345 -10.29 52.24 26.30
C GLU A 345 -11.85 52.12 26.36
N VAL A 346 -12.36 52.03 27.61
CA VAL A 346 -13.60 51.39 28.15
C VAL A 346 -14.55 52.41 28.84
N GLU A 347 -15.83 52.04 29.10
CA GLU A 347 -16.71 52.33 30.30
C GLU A 347 -18.21 52.46 29.88
N GLY A 348 -19.26 52.01 30.59
CA GLY A 348 -19.46 51.34 31.89
C GLY A 348 -20.98 51.06 32.20
N ASP A 349 -21.21 50.09 33.10
CA ASP A 349 -22.32 49.63 33.99
C ASP A 349 -23.79 50.12 33.92
N GLU A 350 -24.76 49.20 34.11
CA GLU A 350 -25.55 49.03 35.37
C GLU A 350 -26.55 47.84 35.34
N ALA A 351 -26.74 47.20 36.51
CA ALA A 351 -27.26 45.85 36.72
C ALA A 351 -28.79 45.68 36.88
N GLY A 352 -29.30 44.51 36.47
CA GLY A 352 -30.60 44.01 36.88
C GLY A 352 -30.80 42.52 36.61
N LEU A 353 -30.38 41.63 37.52
CA LEU A 353 -30.48 40.15 37.34
C LEU A 353 -30.19 39.74 35.88
N GLU A 354 -29.14 40.33 35.31
CA GLU A 354 -28.78 40.17 33.92
C GLU A 354 -27.93 38.90 33.84
N LEU A 355 -28.37 37.93 33.03
CA LEU A 355 -27.40 37.07 32.33
C LEU A 355 -26.40 38.04 31.71
N SER A 356 -25.16 38.06 32.21
CA SER A 356 -24.11 38.91 31.62
C SER A 356 -24.20 38.72 30.11
N PRO A 357 -24.33 39.80 29.31
CA PRO A 357 -24.62 39.64 27.89
C PRO A 357 -23.54 38.76 27.28
N ILE A 358 -23.94 37.56 26.86
CA ILE A 358 -23.00 36.54 26.41
C ILE A 358 -22.12 37.17 25.31
N PRO A 359 -20.80 37.11 25.43
CA PRO A 359 -19.90 37.87 24.57
C PRO A 359 -20.08 37.48 23.10
N MET A 360 -20.51 38.42 22.26
CA MET A 360 -20.79 38.15 20.84
C MET A 360 -19.57 37.56 20.08
N HIS A 361 -18.34 37.86 20.50
CA HIS A 361 -17.14 37.39 19.81
C HIS A 361 -16.89 35.88 19.94
N ILE A 362 -17.54 35.19 20.89
CA ILE A 362 -17.44 33.72 20.96
C ILE A 362 -18.27 33.06 19.85
N PHE A 363 -19.26 33.76 19.28
CA PHE A 363 -20.08 33.33 18.14
C PHE A 363 -19.36 33.66 16.83
N ARG A 364 -18.43 32.78 16.42
CA ARG A 364 -17.58 32.98 15.24
C ARG A 364 -18.32 32.61 13.96
N ALA A 365 -17.60 32.64 12.83
CA ALA A 365 -18.18 32.38 11.52
C ALA A 365 -18.61 30.92 11.31
N TYR A 366 -17.99 29.94 11.96
CA TYR A 366 -18.23 28.50 11.71
C TYR A 366 -18.46 27.67 12.97
N ASP A 367 -18.21 28.25 14.14
CA ASP A 367 -18.34 27.59 15.43
C ASP A 367 -18.55 28.61 16.56
N ILE A 368 -18.79 28.09 17.77
CA ILE A 368 -18.71 28.86 19.01
C ILE A 368 -17.37 28.51 19.68
N ARG A 369 -16.61 29.52 20.12
CA ARG A 369 -15.23 29.34 20.62
C ARG A 369 -14.82 30.44 21.59
N GLY A 370 -14.38 30.05 22.78
CA GLY A 370 -13.93 30.97 23.81
C GLY A 370 -12.99 30.31 24.82
N ASP A 371 -12.51 31.11 25.77
CA ASP A 371 -11.87 30.60 26.98
C ASP A 371 -12.86 29.72 27.75
N ALA A 372 -12.41 28.53 28.13
CA ALA A 372 -13.28 27.51 28.68
C ALA A 372 -13.89 27.94 30.01
N ASP A 373 -13.13 28.61 30.88
CA ASP A 373 -13.57 28.90 32.24
C ASP A 373 -14.16 30.31 32.37
N ALA A 374 -13.68 31.26 31.56
CA ALA A 374 -14.13 32.65 31.62
C ALA A 374 -15.28 32.97 30.67
N GLU A 375 -15.34 32.34 29.49
CA GLU A 375 -16.30 32.69 28.43
C GLU A 375 -17.28 31.56 28.10
N LEU A 376 -16.98 30.33 28.52
CA LEU A 376 -17.81 29.13 28.37
C LEU A 376 -18.06 28.47 29.73
N ASP A 377 -18.41 29.29 30.73
CA ASP A 377 -18.91 28.82 32.01
C ASP A 377 -20.24 28.05 31.89
N ASP A 378 -20.68 27.43 32.97
CA ASP A 378 -21.83 26.52 32.95
C ASP A 378 -23.13 27.25 32.55
N GLU A 379 -23.36 28.47 33.05
CA GLU A 379 -24.56 29.26 32.75
C GLU A 379 -24.60 29.71 31.28
N THR A 380 -23.45 30.13 30.75
CA THR A 380 -23.30 30.50 29.34
C THR A 380 -23.56 29.30 28.44
N VAL A 381 -22.95 28.15 28.74
CA VAL A 381 -23.10 26.93 27.93
C VAL A 381 -24.51 26.36 28.03
N GLU A 382 -25.14 26.39 29.20
CA GLU A 382 -26.56 26.04 29.37
C GLU A 382 -27.46 26.90 28.49
N SER A 383 -27.24 28.22 28.47
CA SER A 383 -28.01 29.16 27.64
C SER A 383 -27.79 28.90 26.15
N ILE A 384 -26.56 28.57 25.73
CA ILE A 384 -26.25 28.17 24.36
C ILE A 384 -26.95 26.84 24.01
N GLY A 385 -26.93 25.86 24.92
CA GLY A 385 -27.66 24.60 24.76
C GLY A 385 -29.16 24.83 24.56
N LEU A 386 -29.76 25.70 25.37
CA LEU A 386 -31.18 26.06 25.24
C LEU A 386 -31.49 26.74 23.90
N ALA A 387 -30.61 27.61 23.40
CA ALA A 387 -30.75 28.25 22.09
C ALA A 387 -30.62 27.26 20.92
N ILE A 388 -29.66 26.33 20.99
CA ILE A 388 -29.49 25.26 19.99
C ILE A 388 -30.72 24.37 19.97
N GLY A 389 -31.18 23.92 21.15
CA GLY A 389 -32.35 23.08 21.30
C GLY A 389 -33.64 23.76 20.82
N THR A 390 -33.83 25.03 21.15
CA THR A 390 -34.92 25.88 20.62
C THR A 390 -34.92 25.88 19.09
N THR A 391 -33.75 26.09 18.49
CA THR A 391 -33.62 26.10 17.03
C THR A 391 -33.94 24.74 16.41
N ALA A 392 -33.50 23.65 17.06
CA ALA A 392 -33.77 22.28 16.62
C ALA A 392 -35.27 21.94 16.70
N ILE A 393 -35.94 22.24 17.82
CA ILE A 393 -37.38 22.01 17.99
C ILE A 393 -38.19 22.79 16.95
N ARG A 394 -37.84 24.07 16.70
CA ARG A 394 -38.49 24.89 15.67
C ARG A 394 -38.27 24.34 14.25
N ALA A 395 -37.17 23.63 14.03
CA ALA A 395 -36.89 22.91 12.79
C ALA A 395 -37.54 21.51 12.73
N GLY A 396 -38.29 21.09 13.76
CA GLY A 396 -38.90 19.76 13.85
C GLY A 396 -37.92 18.65 14.20
N GLN A 397 -36.73 18.98 14.71
CA GLN A 397 -35.72 18.02 15.15
C GLN A 397 -35.74 17.88 16.67
N ARG A 398 -36.14 16.69 17.14
CA ARG A 398 -36.21 16.41 18.59
C ARG A 398 -34.97 15.70 19.12
N HIS A 399 -34.31 14.87 18.32
CA HIS A 399 -33.15 14.07 18.76
C HIS A 399 -31.83 14.73 18.33
N LEU A 400 -30.89 14.91 19.26
CA LEU A 400 -29.57 15.47 19.00
C LEU A 400 -28.47 14.55 19.51
N VAL A 401 -27.47 14.30 18.68
CA VAL A 401 -26.24 13.61 19.09
C VAL A 401 -25.30 14.60 19.77
N VAL A 402 -24.70 14.24 20.90
CA VAL A 402 -23.70 15.10 21.55
C VAL A 402 -22.44 14.28 21.88
N GLY A 403 -21.30 14.76 21.38
CA GLY A 403 -19.97 14.21 21.69
C GLY A 403 -19.02 15.29 22.20
N ARG A 404 -17.88 14.87 22.74
CA ARG A 404 -16.84 15.79 23.22
C ARG A 404 -15.42 15.32 22.91
N ASP A 405 -14.48 16.27 22.86
CA ASP A 405 -13.05 15.96 22.80
C ASP A 405 -12.46 15.64 24.20
N GLY A 406 -11.14 15.46 24.25
CA GLY A 406 -10.39 15.09 25.45
C GLY A 406 -9.90 16.25 26.33
N ARG A 407 -10.34 17.49 26.12
CA ARG A 407 -9.90 18.61 26.97
C ARG A 407 -10.43 18.47 28.40
N LEU A 408 -9.68 19.01 29.34
CA LEU A 408 -10.03 19.01 30.77
C LEU A 408 -11.40 19.67 31.04
N SER A 409 -11.73 20.72 30.29
CA SER A 409 -13.01 21.44 30.41
C SER A 409 -14.17 20.80 29.65
N SER A 410 -13.90 19.86 28.73
CA SER A 410 -14.92 19.31 27.82
C SER A 410 -15.99 18.50 28.53
N GLU A 411 -15.66 17.81 29.62
CA GLU A 411 -16.66 17.07 30.41
C GLU A 411 -17.65 18.01 31.12
N ARG A 412 -17.16 19.08 31.76
CA ARG A 412 -18.00 20.11 32.37
C ARG A 412 -18.93 20.75 31.33
N ILE A 413 -18.36 21.22 30.23
CA ILE A 413 -19.10 21.89 29.14
C ILE A 413 -20.13 20.95 28.53
N TYR A 414 -19.81 19.66 28.35
CA TYR A 414 -20.75 18.64 27.89
C TYR A 414 -21.98 18.51 28.80
N HIS A 415 -21.79 18.48 30.11
CA HIS A 415 -22.91 18.41 31.06
C HIS A 415 -23.77 19.67 31.07
N ALA A 416 -23.15 20.86 31.06
CA ALA A 416 -23.86 22.14 30.97
C ALA A 416 -24.67 22.24 29.68
N LEU A 417 -24.08 21.86 28.54
CA LEU A 417 -24.72 21.87 27.23
C LEU A 417 -25.96 20.96 27.23
N ASN A 418 -25.82 19.73 27.74
CA ASN A 418 -26.93 18.79 27.82
C ASN A 418 -28.09 19.31 28.67
N LYS A 419 -27.80 19.99 29.79
CA LYS A 419 -28.85 20.59 30.63
C LYS A 419 -29.66 21.63 29.86
N GLY A 420 -29.01 22.49 29.07
CA GLY A 420 -29.68 23.43 28.19
C GLY A 420 -30.52 22.76 27.08
N LEU A 421 -29.96 21.75 26.41
CA LEU A 421 -30.64 21.00 25.35
C LEU A 421 -31.89 20.27 25.87
N LEU A 422 -31.79 19.59 27.01
CA LEU A 422 -32.92 18.87 27.60
C LEU A 422 -34.04 19.82 28.04
N ALA A 423 -33.69 21.01 28.54
CA ALA A 423 -34.64 22.03 28.96
C ALA A 423 -35.44 22.67 27.80
N SER A 424 -34.96 22.54 26.56
CA SER A 424 -35.73 22.95 25.37
C SER A 424 -36.76 21.90 24.94
N GLY A 425 -36.73 20.69 25.52
CA GLY A 425 -37.52 19.54 25.09
C GLY A 425 -36.86 18.62 24.06
N CYS A 426 -35.58 18.85 23.73
CA CYS A 426 -34.80 17.93 22.89
C CYS A 426 -34.33 16.71 23.66
N ASP A 427 -34.41 15.53 23.03
CA ASP A 427 -33.78 14.31 23.54
C ASP A 427 -32.32 14.27 23.08
N VAL A 428 -31.40 13.93 23.99
CA VAL A 428 -29.96 13.90 23.73
C VAL A 428 -29.47 12.45 23.67
N ILE A 429 -28.66 12.15 22.66
CA ILE A 429 -27.91 10.91 22.51
C ILE A 429 -26.43 11.23 22.73
N GLY A 430 -25.95 10.98 23.94
CA GLY A 430 -24.55 11.14 24.31
C GLY A 430 -23.68 10.04 23.72
N ILE A 431 -22.62 10.41 23.01
CA ILE A 431 -21.65 9.45 22.45
C ILE A 431 -20.27 9.55 23.12
N GLY A 432 -20.17 10.31 24.21
CA GLY A 432 -18.96 10.38 25.04
C GLY A 432 -17.78 11.10 24.39
N LEU A 433 -16.57 10.64 24.72
CA LEU A 433 -15.32 11.16 24.17
C LEU A 433 -15.09 10.56 22.79
N VAL A 434 -15.12 11.39 21.76
CA VAL A 434 -14.99 10.97 20.36
C VAL A 434 -14.26 12.01 19.52
N ALA A 435 -13.78 11.61 18.35
CA ALA A 435 -13.34 12.56 17.34
C ALA A 435 -14.53 13.34 16.75
N THR A 436 -14.33 14.59 16.35
CA THR A 436 -15.35 15.42 15.67
C THR A 436 -16.06 14.70 14.50
N PRO A 437 -15.37 14.03 13.56
CA PRO A 437 -16.04 13.32 12.47
C PRO A 437 -16.97 12.17 12.94
N MET A 438 -16.79 11.66 14.16
CA MET A 438 -17.66 10.60 14.70
C MET A 438 -19.02 11.15 15.13
N VAL A 439 -19.12 12.41 15.59
CA VAL A 439 -20.42 13.09 15.81
C VAL A 439 -21.17 13.20 14.50
N TYR A 440 -20.48 13.61 13.42
CA TYR A 440 -21.11 13.74 12.10
C TYR A 440 -21.57 12.39 11.54
N PHE A 441 -20.75 11.34 11.70
CA PHE A 441 -21.15 9.98 11.37
C PHE A 441 -22.39 9.55 12.16
N ALA A 442 -22.42 9.77 13.48
CA ALA A 442 -23.55 9.40 14.32
C ALA A 442 -24.84 10.13 13.94
N CYS A 443 -24.77 11.40 13.54
CA CYS A 443 -25.93 12.15 13.04
C CYS A 443 -26.59 11.47 11.82
N GLU A 444 -25.79 10.90 10.93
CA GLU A 444 -26.27 10.18 9.75
C GLU A 444 -26.68 8.74 10.10
N TRP A 445 -25.87 8.03 10.89
CA TRP A 445 -26.08 6.63 11.25
C TRP A 445 -27.32 6.41 12.13
N LEU A 446 -27.62 7.36 13.03
CA LEU A 446 -28.82 7.35 13.88
C LEU A 446 -29.99 8.14 13.26
N GLU A 447 -29.81 8.67 12.04
CA GLU A 447 -30.81 9.45 11.30
C GLU A 447 -31.33 10.69 12.05
N THR A 448 -30.59 11.21 13.03
CA THR A 448 -31.00 12.42 13.78
C THR A 448 -30.82 13.69 12.95
N ARG A 449 -29.81 13.70 12.07
CA ARG A 449 -29.38 14.86 11.27
C ARG A 449 -29.11 16.12 12.12
N ALA A 450 -28.88 15.95 13.42
CA ALA A 450 -28.60 17.03 14.35
C ALA A 450 -27.65 16.56 15.43
N GLY A 451 -26.68 17.41 15.75
CA GLY A 451 -25.74 17.13 16.82
C GLY A 451 -24.80 18.27 17.13
N VAL A 452 -24.12 18.14 18.27
CA VAL A 452 -23.18 19.12 18.79
C VAL A 452 -21.91 18.42 19.22
N MET A 453 -20.77 18.93 18.77
CA MET A 453 -19.47 18.50 19.23
C MET A 453 -18.88 19.56 20.17
N VAL A 454 -18.60 19.18 21.41
CA VAL A 454 -17.82 19.98 22.37
C VAL A 454 -16.34 19.76 22.08
N THR A 455 -15.66 20.78 21.60
CA THR A 455 -14.27 20.65 21.16
C THR A 455 -13.61 22.01 21.21
N GLY A 456 -12.31 22.09 21.48
CA GLY A 456 -11.45 23.27 21.25
C GLY A 456 -10.69 23.24 19.92
N SER A 457 -10.90 22.18 19.12
CA SER A 457 -10.13 21.82 17.93
C SER A 457 -8.62 21.81 18.20
N HIS A 458 -7.84 22.64 17.51
CA HIS A 458 -6.39 22.69 17.63
C HIS A 458 -5.84 23.73 18.61
N ASN A 459 -6.72 24.44 19.32
CA ASN A 459 -6.29 25.48 20.26
C ASN A 459 -5.62 24.87 21.51
N GLY A 460 -4.89 25.66 22.28
CA GLY A 460 -4.32 25.20 23.56
C GLY A 460 -5.38 24.82 24.61
N PRO A 461 -4.99 24.18 25.74
CA PRO A 461 -5.92 23.58 26.72
C PRO A 461 -7.02 24.50 27.24
N ALA A 462 -6.73 25.79 27.41
CA ALA A 462 -7.65 26.78 27.96
C ALA A 462 -8.83 27.12 27.05
N VAL A 463 -8.76 26.80 25.75
CA VAL A 463 -9.82 27.14 24.79
C VAL A 463 -10.72 25.94 24.56
N ASN A 464 -12.04 26.17 24.53
CA ASN A 464 -13.03 25.18 24.14
C ASN A 464 -14.11 25.80 23.24
N GLY A 465 -15.14 25.04 22.87
CA GLY A 465 -16.17 25.51 21.95
C GLY A 465 -17.15 24.44 21.50
N LEU A 466 -18.02 24.82 20.57
CA LEU A 466 -19.11 23.99 20.05
C LEU A 466 -19.13 24.05 18.52
N LYS A 467 -19.11 22.90 17.87
CA LYS A 467 -19.46 22.74 16.44
C LYS A 467 -20.87 22.18 16.37
N VAL A 468 -21.78 22.84 15.65
CA VAL A 468 -23.21 22.52 15.66
C VAL A 468 -23.66 22.11 14.26
N VAL A 469 -24.38 21.00 14.18
CA VAL A 469 -25.06 20.51 12.97
C VAL A 469 -26.56 20.48 13.23
N LEU A 470 -27.35 21.10 12.37
CA LEU A 470 -28.82 21.00 12.35
C LEU A 470 -29.29 20.75 10.92
N ASN A 471 -30.35 19.97 10.74
CA ASN A 471 -30.88 19.53 9.44
C ASN A 471 -29.85 18.89 8.50
N GLY A 472 -28.78 18.29 9.04
CA GLY A 472 -27.65 17.74 8.28
C GLY A 472 -26.70 18.80 7.71
N GLN A 473 -26.76 20.03 8.23
CA GLN A 473 -25.89 21.13 7.83
C GLN A 473 -25.17 21.72 9.05
N SER A 474 -23.86 21.92 8.94
CA SER A 474 -23.10 22.68 9.92
C SER A 474 -23.58 24.13 9.95
N LEU A 475 -23.85 24.66 11.14
CA LEU A 475 -24.23 26.06 11.28
C LEU A 475 -23.07 26.98 10.92
N ALA A 476 -23.36 28.06 10.21
CA ALA A 476 -22.39 29.08 9.87
C ALA A 476 -22.98 30.48 9.89
N GLU A 477 -22.11 31.47 10.05
CA GLU A 477 -22.36 32.90 9.94
C GLU A 477 -23.63 33.34 10.67
N GLN A 478 -24.67 33.74 9.93
CA GLN A 478 -25.91 34.26 10.48
C GLN A 478 -26.66 33.25 11.33
N GLN A 479 -26.51 31.94 11.07
CA GLN A 479 -27.15 30.90 11.88
C GLN A 479 -26.55 30.85 13.29
N ILE A 480 -25.22 31.01 13.40
CA ILE A 480 -24.55 31.05 14.70
C ILE A 480 -24.92 32.36 15.43
N LYS A 481 -24.95 33.48 14.72
CA LYS A 481 -25.40 34.77 15.29
C LYS A 481 -26.87 34.74 15.75
N ALA A 482 -27.72 33.97 15.07
CA ALA A 482 -29.11 33.80 15.47
C ALA A 482 -29.24 33.10 16.83
N LEU A 483 -28.33 32.19 17.18
CA LEU A 483 -28.30 31.58 18.52
C LEU A 483 -28.07 32.65 19.61
N HIS A 484 -27.10 33.55 19.40
CA HIS A 484 -26.88 34.68 20.31
C HIS A 484 -28.12 35.57 20.44
N ALA A 485 -28.77 35.87 19.31
CA ALA A 485 -29.98 36.68 19.31
C ALA A 485 -31.12 36.06 20.13
N LEU A 486 -31.33 34.74 20.05
CA LEU A 486 -32.31 34.02 20.87
C LEU A 486 -32.01 34.17 22.36
N ILE A 487 -30.74 34.10 22.73
CA ILE A 487 -30.31 34.23 24.13
C ILE A 487 -30.57 35.64 24.66
N VAL A 488 -30.15 36.66 23.91
CA VAL A 488 -30.36 38.06 24.30
C VAL A 488 -31.86 38.41 24.39
N SER A 489 -32.69 37.85 23.52
CA SER A 489 -34.13 38.11 23.54
C SER A 489 -34.93 37.22 24.50
N ASN A 490 -34.29 36.25 25.16
CA ASN A 490 -34.95 35.19 25.94
C ASN A 490 -36.07 34.47 25.16
N ASP A 491 -35.87 34.23 23.86
CA ASP A 491 -36.85 33.58 22.99
C ASP A 491 -36.55 32.08 22.88
N PHE A 492 -37.07 31.31 23.83
CA PHE A 492 -36.77 29.88 23.96
C PHE A 492 -38.00 29.00 23.91
N GLU A 493 -37.84 27.81 23.32
CA GLU A 493 -38.76 26.70 23.58
C GLU A 493 -38.48 26.13 24.98
N GLN A 494 -39.51 25.57 25.60
CA GLN A 494 -39.41 24.92 26.91
C GLN A 494 -39.97 23.50 26.84
N GLY A 495 -39.30 22.57 27.49
CA GLY A 495 -39.74 21.18 27.60
C GLY A 495 -38.83 20.34 28.48
N GLU A 496 -39.11 19.05 28.52
CA GLU A 496 -38.29 18.06 29.21
C GLU A 496 -37.88 16.98 28.21
N GLY A 497 -36.59 16.94 27.90
CA GLY A 497 -35.98 15.90 27.09
C GLY A 497 -35.42 14.75 27.93
N VAL A 498 -34.98 13.69 27.25
CA VAL A 498 -34.30 12.55 27.87
C VAL A 498 -32.86 12.43 27.35
N LEU A 499 -31.92 12.20 28.27
CA LEU A 499 -30.55 11.82 27.93
C LEU A 499 -30.44 10.29 27.82
N SER A 500 -29.84 9.82 26.73
CA SER A 500 -29.45 8.43 26.50
C SER A 500 -27.98 8.39 26.09
N GLU A 501 -27.33 7.23 26.23
CA GLU A 501 -25.93 7.04 25.83
C GLU A 501 -25.81 5.96 24.77
N GLN A 502 -24.89 6.14 23.82
CA GLN A 502 -24.62 5.21 22.75
C GLN A 502 -23.13 5.18 22.42
N ASP A 503 -22.50 4.01 22.51
CA ASP A 503 -21.17 3.80 21.93
C ASP A 503 -21.31 3.57 20.42
N ILE A 504 -20.53 4.30 19.64
CA ILE A 504 -20.52 4.25 18.18
C ILE A 504 -19.14 3.92 17.59
N ALA A 505 -18.12 3.68 18.42
CA ALA A 505 -16.76 3.50 17.96
C ALA A 505 -16.63 2.32 17.00
N ASP A 506 -17.20 1.17 17.36
CA ASP A 506 -17.17 -0.02 16.51
C ASP A 506 -17.94 0.19 15.20
N ALA A 507 -19.12 0.83 15.25
CA ALA A 507 -19.92 1.12 14.06
C ALA A 507 -19.19 2.06 13.09
N TYR A 508 -18.48 3.06 13.63
CA TYR A 508 -17.66 3.99 12.85
C TYR A 508 -16.48 3.27 12.19
N ILE A 509 -15.74 2.46 12.96
CA ILE A 509 -14.60 1.69 12.45
C ILE A 509 -15.05 0.70 11.38
N ASP A 510 -16.11 -0.07 11.64
CA ASP A 510 -16.68 -1.03 10.71
C ASP A 510 -17.07 -0.36 9.40
N ARG A 511 -17.77 0.78 9.46
CA ARG A 511 -18.21 1.49 8.26
C ARG A 511 -17.05 1.88 7.35
N ILE A 512 -15.92 2.31 7.93
CA ILE A 512 -14.73 2.66 7.14
C ILE A 512 -14.03 1.40 6.63
N ALA A 513 -13.84 0.40 7.50
CA ALA A 513 -13.15 -0.84 7.17
C ALA A 513 -13.90 -1.70 6.13
N GLU A 514 -15.21 -1.53 5.99
CA GLU A 514 -16.00 -2.18 4.94
C GLU A 514 -15.78 -1.60 3.55
N ASP A 515 -15.33 -0.35 3.45
CA ASP A 515 -15.18 0.38 2.19
C ASP A 515 -13.71 0.48 1.75
N VAL A 516 -12.79 0.51 2.72
CA VAL A 516 -11.35 0.67 2.47
C VAL A 516 -10.62 -0.67 2.63
N VAL A 517 -9.99 -1.13 1.55
CA VAL A 517 -9.16 -2.35 1.55
C VAL A 517 -7.68 -1.98 1.42
N VAL A 518 -6.88 -2.28 2.44
CA VAL A 518 -5.42 -2.12 2.38
C VAL A 518 -4.80 -3.40 1.84
N ALA A 519 -4.23 -3.34 0.65
CA ALA A 519 -3.78 -4.52 -0.09
C ALA A 519 -2.44 -5.11 0.40
N SER A 520 -1.71 -4.42 1.26
CA SER A 520 -0.39 -4.79 1.80
C SER A 520 -0.27 -4.40 3.27
N SER A 521 0.61 -5.07 4.03
CA SER A 521 0.93 -4.65 5.39
C SER A 521 1.66 -3.30 5.35
N ILE A 522 0.99 -2.22 5.74
CA ILE A 522 1.59 -0.88 5.86
C ILE A 522 1.94 -0.66 7.32
N LYS A 523 3.18 -0.29 7.62
CA LYS A 523 3.57 0.19 8.94
C LYS A 523 3.36 1.69 9.02
N VAL A 524 2.50 2.14 9.93
CA VAL A 524 2.12 3.55 10.07
C VAL A 524 2.41 4.05 11.49
N VAL A 525 3.05 5.21 11.60
CA VAL A 525 3.15 5.94 12.86
C VAL A 525 1.98 6.90 12.97
N LEU A 526 1.22 6.82 14.06
CA LEU A 526 0.05 7.67 14.28
C LEU A 526 0.30 8.62 15.45
N ASP A 527 0.57 9.89 15.15
CA ASP A 527 0.61 10.97 16.13
C ASP A 527 -0.81 11.47 16.40
N CYS A 528 -1.30 11.18 17.61
CA CYS A 528 -2.64 11.57 18.03
C CYS A 528 -2.66 12.86 18.85
N CYS A 529 -1.51 13.51 19.06
CA CYS A 529 -1.34 14.76 19.81
C CYS A 529 -2.01 14.80 21.20
N ASN A 530 -2.18 13.65 21.86
CA ASN A 530 -2.97 13.47 23.09
C ASN A 530 -4.45 13.87 22.97
N GLY A 531 -4.95 14.03 21.74
CA GLY A 531 -6.31 14.45 21.42
C GLY A 531 -7.28 13.29 21.22
N ALA A 532 -8.44 13.61 20.65
CA ALA A 532 -9.57 12.69 20.50
C ALA A 532 -9.31 11.50 19.56
N ALA A 533 -8.31 11.58 18.67
CA ALA A 533 -7.91 10.46 17.82
C ALA A 533 -7.33 9.27 18.60
N SER A 534 -6.80 9.50 19.82
CA SER A 534 -5.99 8.57 20.59
C SER A 534 -6.62 7.19 20.77
N GLU A 535 -7.95 7.12 20.96
CA GLU A 535 -8.64 5.85 21.17
C GLU A 535 -9.09 5.17 19.86
N VAL A 536 -9.50 5.95 18.86
CA VAL A 536 -10.15 5.43 17.65
C VAL A 536 -9.16 5.18 16.51
N ALA A 537 -8.18 6.06 16.32
CA ALA A 537 -7.28 5.97 15.17
C ALA A 537 -6.42 4.70 15.21
N PRO A 538 -5.76 4.32 16.32
CA PRO A 538 -5.02 3.06 16.37
C PRO A 538 -5.90 1.84 16.10
N LYS A 539 -7.13 1.80 16.63
CA LYS A 539 -8.08 0.70 16.40
C LYS A 539 -8.50 0.64 14.94
N LEU A 540 -8.82 1.78 14.33
CA LEU A 540 -9.20 1.89 12.92
C LEU A 540 -8.09 1.37 11.99
N PHE A 541 -6.87 1.87 12.15
CA PHE A 541 -5.75 1.47 11.29
C PHE A 541 -5.36 -0.01 11.49
N ASN A 542 -5.45 -0.53 12.72
CA ASN A 542 -5.30 -1.97 12.95
C ASN A 542 -6.41 -2.78 12.25
N ALA A 543 -7.67 -2.33 12.29
CA ALA A 543 -8.79 -2.97 11.61
C ALA A 543 -8.62 -2.96 10.07
N LEU A 544 -7.97 -1.92 9.53
CA LEU A 544 -7.57 -1.83 8.13
C LEU A 544 -6.40 -2.75 7.77
N GLY A 545 -5.77 -3.41 8.75
CA GLY A 545 -4.65 -4.35 8.55
C GLY A 545 -3.27 -3.69 8.55
N CYS A 546 -3.14 -2.47 9.07
CA CYS A 546 -1.85 -1.79 9.22
C CYS A 546 -1.12 -2.25 10.49
N GLU A 547 0.22 -2.24 10.46
CA GLU A 547 1.05 -2.29 11.68
C GLU A 547 1.12 -0.87 12.25
N VAL A 548 0.51 -0.65 13.42
CA VAL A 548 0.41 0.68 14.02
C VAL A 548 1.48 0.90 15.07
N VAL A 549 2.23 2.01 14.92
CA VAL A 549 3.06 2.57 15.99
C VAL A 549 2.37 3.82 16.53
N PRO A 550 1.73 3.76 17.72
CA PRO A 550 1.10 4.93 18.31
C PRO A 550 2.15 5.91 18.84
N LEU A 551 1.95 7.20 18.57
CA LEU A 551 2.72 8.31 19.13
C LEU A 551 1.74 9.27 19.81
N PHE A 552 2.00 9.59 21.08
CA PHE A 552 1.14 10.46 21.90
C PHE A 552 -0.36 10.08 21.85
N ALA A 553 -0.66 8.77 21.84
CA ALA A 553 -2.01 8.21 21.71
C ALA A 553 -2.69 7.90 23.05
N GLU A 554 -2.32 8.63 24.10
CA GLU A 554 -3.06 8.66 25.37
C GLU A 554 -3.77 10.01 25.45
N VAL A 555 -5.08 10.00 25.72
CA VAL A 555 -5.84 11.24 25.86
C VAL A 555 -5.32 12.01 27.08
N ASP A 556 -4.81 13.21 26.84
CA ASP A 556 -4.40 14.15 27.87
C ASP A 556 -4.67 15.57 27.38
N GLY A 557 -5.74 16.17 27.88
CA GLY A 557 -6.18 17.51 27.52
C GLY A 557 -5.23 18.64 27.93
N SER A 558 -4.13 18.36 28.63
CA SER A 558 -3.05 19.32 28.85
C SER A 558 -2.09 19.44 27.66
N PHE A 559 -2.17 18.52 26.68
CA PHE A 559 -1.32 18.44 25.49
C PHE A 559 0.19 18.52 25.83
N PRO A 560 0.73 17.57 26.61
CA PRO A 560 2.05 17.69 27.22
C PRO A 560 3.23 17.58 26.25
N ASN A 561 3.02 17.02 25.05
CA ASN A 561 4.09 16.73 24.09
C ASN A 561 4.30 17.87 23.09
N HIS A 562 3.22 18.30 22.42
CA HIS A 562 3.20 19.47 21.55
C HIS A 562 1.77 19.99 21.42
N ALA A 563 1.62 21.20 20.86
CA ALA A 563 0.29 21.75 20.58
C ALA A 563 -0.51 20.83 19.64
N PRO A 564 -1.84 20.72 19.80
CA PRO A 564 -2.69 19.82 19.01
C PRO A 564 -2.97 20.39 17.61
N ASP A 565 -1.95 20.94 16.95
CA ASP A 565 -1.98 21.51 15.61
C ASP A 565 -0.84 20.93 14.75
N PRO A 566 -1.14 19.95 13.88
CA PRO A 566 -0.13 19.32 13.02
C PRO A 566 0.37 20.27 11.90
N SER A 567 -0.22 21.46 11.75
CA SER A 567 0.27 22.49 10.83
C SER A 567 1.25 23.48 11.46
N ALA A 568 1.36 23.46 12.80
CA ALA A 568 2.27 24.33 13.53
C ALA A 568 3.74 23.95 13.27
N SER A 569 4.61 24.95 13.26
CA SER A 569 6.04 24.72 13.09
C SER A 569 6.59 23.83 14.21
N GLY A 570 7.26 22.74 13.84
CA GLY A 570 7.91 21.81 14.78
C GLY A 570 6.99 20.75 15.40
N SER A 571 5.67 20.80 15.18
CA SER A 571 4.76 19.77 15.75
C SER A 571 4.96 18.38 15.13
N LEU A 572 5.50 18.31 13.91
CA LEU A 572 5.75 17.04 13.20
C LEU A 572 7.14 16.45 13.47
N ASP A 573 8.01 17.12 14.22
CA ASP A 573 9.41 16.69 14.40
C ASP A 573 9.50 15.31 15.06
N ALA A 574 8.66 15.06 16.08
CA ALA A 574 8.58 13.77 16.76
C ALA A 574 8.09 12.67 15.80
N LEU A 575 7.01 12.92 15.05
CA LEU A 575 6.49 11.99 14.06
C LEU A 575 7.54 11.64 12.98
N ILE A 576 8.19 12.64 12.39
CA ILE A 576 9.22 12.43 11.35
C ILE A 576 10.38 11.59 11.89
N ASN A 577 10.80 11.82 13.14
CA ASN A 577 11.86 11.05 13.77
C ASN A 577 11.42 9.61 14.06
N GLU A 578 10.20 9.41 14.55
CA GLU A 578 9.66 8.09 14.86
C GLU A 578 9.46 7.26 13.58
N VAL A 579 8.97 7.86 12.50
CA VAL A 579 8.85 7.20 11.19
C VAL A 579 10.21 6.68 10.72
N LYS A 580 11.27 7.49 10.82
CA LYS A 580 12.63 7.09 10.45
C LYS A 580 13.17 5.99 11.36
N LEU A 581 12.94 6.10 12.66
CA LEU A 581 13.42 5.14 13.66
C LEU A 581 12.78 3.77 13.47
N GLN A 582 11.47 3.74 13.24
CA GLN A 582 10.67 2.52 13.09
C GLN A 582 10.73 1.93 11.69
N GLN A 583 11.36 2.65 10.75
CA GLN A 583 11.35 2.36 9.32
C GLN A 583 9.91 2.18 8.80
N ALA A 584 9.00 3.02 9.31
CA ALA A 584 7.59 3.00 8.92
C ALA A 584 7.41 3.52 7.49
N ASP A 585 6.35 3.07 6.83
CA ASP A 585 6.02 3.45 5.46
C ASP A 585 5.39 4.85 5.38
N LEU A 586 4.73 5.29 6.46
CA LEU A 586 3.95 6.52 6.53
C LEU A 586 3.88 7.04 7.97
N GLY A 587 3.90 8.36 8.16
CA GLY A 587 3.47 9.01 9.40
C GLY A 587 2.20 9.83 9.20
N LEU A 588 1.25 9.73 10.12
CA LEU A 588 0.04 10.55 10.13
C LEU A 588 -0.09 11.30 11.47
N ALA A 589 -0.28 12.62 11.42
CA ALA A 589 -0.58 13.44 12.58
C ALA A 589 -2.00 13.99 12.51
N PHE A 590 -2.78 13.81 13.57
CA PHE A 590 -4.11 14.38 13.73
C PHE A 590 -4.07 15.66 14.57
N ASP A 591 -5.04 16.54 14.37
CA ASP A 591 -5.26 17.66 15.29
C ASP A 591 -6.14 17.25 16.49
N GLY A 592 -6.33 18.15 17.45
CA GLY A 592 -6.88 17.82 18.77
C GLY A 592 -8.25 17.14 18.77
N ASP A 593 -9.09 17.41 17.77
CA ASP A 593 -10.40 16.78 17.58
C ASP A 593 -10.51 15.93 16.31
N ALA A 594 -9.37 15.72 15.63
CA ALA A 594 -9.16 14.78 14.55
C ALA A 594 -10.09 14.95 13.33
N ASP A 595 -10.47 16.19 13.02
CA ASP A 595 -11.08 16.51 11.72
C ASP A 595 -10.05 16.95 10.67
N ARG A 596 -8.78 17.12 11.08
CA ARG A 596 -7.64 17.37 10.17
C ARG A 596 -6.54 16.34 10.38
N MET A 597 -5.78 16.10 9.30
CA MET A 597 -4.66 15.18 9.26
C MET A 597 -3.54 15.77 8.39
N VAL A 598 -2.29 15.57 8.80
CA VAL A 598 -1.09 15.80 7.99
C VAL A 598 -0.34 14.48 7.83
N ALA A 599 0.18 14.21 6.63
CA ALA A 599 0.98 13.02 6.32
C ALA A 599 2.45 13.40 6.07
N VAL A 600 3.38 12.55 6.50
CA VAL A 600 4.83 12.71 6.32
C VAL A 600 5.51 11.47 5.75
#